data_AF-A0A7Y5EIQ5-F1
#
_entry.id   AF-A0A7Y5EIQ5-F1
#
_cell.length_a   1.000
_cell.length_b   1.000
_cell.length_c   1.000
_cell.angle_alpha   90.00
_cell.angle_beta   90.00
_cell.angle_gamma   90.00
#
_symmetry.space_group_name_H-M   'P 1'
#
loop_
_entity.id
_entity.type
_entity.pdbx_description
1 polymer ?
#
loop_
_entity_poly.entity_id
_entity_poly.type
_entity_poly.pdbx_seq_one_letter_code
_entity_poly.pdbx_strand_id
1 'polypeptide(L)'
;MNTIQYIKDWISNKESFSFFLPDGPQGRPFDKQYLIDGVIENQNGVTIKMSGGIEFEFEGEVQYRDEFCNLIVNGFSVLRYKVNGVVNSEYLEGEFCLNGF
;
A
#
# COMPACT_ATOMS: atom_id res chain seq x y z
N MET A 1 11.45 -8.71 -14.86
CA MET A 1 10.17 -9.06 -14.19
C MET A 1 9.37 -7.76 -14.09
N ASN A 2 8.07 -7.77 -14.41
CA ASN A 2 7.24 -6.57 -14.23
C ASN A 2 7.14 -6.28 -12.72
N THR A 3 7.35 -5.03 -12.32
CA THR A 3 7.27 -4.53 -10.94
C THR A 3 5.99 -4.98 -10.22
N ILE A 4 4.86 -5.01 -10.90
CA ILE A 4 3.58 -5.50 -10.34
C ILE A 4 3.61 -7.00 -10.06
N GLN A 5 4.23 -7.78 -10.92
CA GLN A 5 4.36 -9.22 -10.69
C GLN A 5 5.23 -9.47 -9.46
N TYR A 6 6.33 -8.72 -9.30
CA TYR A 6 7.16 -8.78 -8.10
C TYR A 6 6.34 -8.50 -6.83
N ILE A 7 5.52 -7.44 -6.83
CA ILE A 7 4.70 -7.08 -5.67
C ILE A 7 3.69 -8.18 -5.36
N LYS A 8 3.04 -8.75 -6.39
CA LYS A 8 2.11 -9.88 -6.21
C LYS A 8 2.80 -11.10 -5.62
N ASP A 9 4.00 -11.41 -6.10
CA ASP A 9 4.80 -12.52 -5.57
C ASP A 9 5.22 -12.24 -4.13
N TRP A 10 5.66 -11.02 -3.81
CA TRP A 10 6.01 -10.59 -2.45
C TRP A 10 4.82 -10.73 -1.50
N ILE A 11 3.64 -10.28 -1.92
CA ILE A 11 2.39 -10.39 -1.15
C ILE A 11 2.03 -11.84 -0.89
N SER A 12 2.17 -12.72 -1.89
CA SER A 12 1.78 -14.13 -1.77
C SER A 12 2.59 -14.93 -0.74
N ASN A 13 3.76 -14.40 -0.34
CA ASN A 13 4.64 -15.03 0.65
C ASN A 13 4.41 -14.52 2.08
N LYS A 14 3.38 -13.69 2.32
CA LYS A 14 3.06 -13.09 3.63
C LYS A 14 1.64 -13.46 4.07
N GLU A 15 1.44 -13.60 5.37
CA GLU A 15 0.16 -13.96 5.98
C GLU A 15 -0.66 -12.73 6.38
N SER A 16 0.01 -11.64 6.75
CA SER A 16 -0.65 -10.42 7.22
C SER A 16 0.14 -9.16 6.90
N PHE A 17 -0.57 -8.03 6.84
CA PHE A 17 0.00 -6.73 6.51
C PHE A 17 -0.39 -5.65 7.51
N SER A 18 0.50 -4.67 7.66
CA SER A 18 0.29 -3.45 8.44
C SER A 18 0.89 -2.26 7.70
N PHE A 19 0.43 -1.05 8.00
CA PHE A 19 0.88 0.17 7.30
C PHE A 19 0.97 1.34 8.27
N PHE A 20 1.73 2.36 7.89
CA PHE A 20 1.89 3.57 8.69
C PHE A 20 1.47 4.80 7.87
N LEU A 21 0.58 5.60 8.45
CA LEU A 21 0.18 6.89 7.90
C LEU A 21 0.68 8.03 8.80
N PRO A 22 1.03 9.21 8.21
CA PRO A 22 1.54 10.35 8.98
C PRO A 22 0.58 10.90 10.04
N ASP A 23 -0.72 10.74 9.83
CA ASP A 23 -1.79 11.44 10.55
C ASP A 23 -2.49 10.60 11.63
N GLY A 24 -2.06 9.37 11.92
CA GLY A 24 -2.67 8.64 13.02
C GLY A 24 -2.23 7.20 13.27
N PRO A 25 -2.85 6.54 14.27
CA PRO A 25 -2.51 5.17 14.68
C PRO A 25 -3.13 4.09 13.76
N GLN A 26 -3.81 4.48 12.68
CA GLN A 26 -4.41 3.53 11.72
C GLN A 26 -3.31 2.63 11.14
N GLY A 27 -3.57 1.33 11.08
CA GLY A 27 -2.65 0.39 10.43
C GLY A 27 -1.54 -0.21 11.30
N ARG A 28 -1.50 0.07 12.61
CA ARG A 28 -0.46 -0.48 13.51
C ARG A 28 -0.54 -2.01 13.66
N PRO A 29 0.59 -2.73 13.58
CA PRO A 29 0.64 -4.20 13.52
C PRO A 29 0.05 -4.94 14.72
N PHE A 30 -0.01 -4.30 15.89
CA PHE A 30 -0.59 -4.89 17.11
C PHE A 30 -2.08 -4.57 17.33
N ASP A 31 -2.61 -3.58 16.61
CA ASP A 31 -4.01 -3.18 16.73
C ASP A 31 -4.87 -3.89 15.69
N LYS A 32 -4.38 -4.04 14.46
CA LYS A 32 -5.10 -4.67 13.34
C LYS A 32 -4.14 -5.31 12.34
N GLN A 33 -4.45 -6.55 11.95
CA GLN A 33 -3.83 -7.23 10.83
C GLN A 33 -4.75 -7.17 9.62
N TYR A 34 -4.19 -6.89 8.45
CA TYR A 34 -4.92 -6.77 7.20
C TYR A 34 -4.48 -7.83 6.19
N LEU A 35 -5.38 -8.22 5.31
CA LEU A 35 -5.06 -9.01 4.12
C LEU A 35 -5.03 -8.08 2.91
N ILE A 36 -4.22 -8.40 1.91
CA ILE A 36 -4.27 -7.69 0.62
C ILE A 36 -5.21 -8.46 -0.30
N ASP A 37 -6.30 -7.80 -0.68
CA ASP A 37 -7.33 -8.36 -1.56
C ASP A 37 -6.94 -8.24 -3.04
N GLY A 38 -6.06 -7.28 -3.38
CA GLY A 38 -5.55 -7.15 -4.74
C GLY A 38 -4.66 -5.93 -4.97
N VAL A 39 -3.88 -6.00 -6.06
CA VAL A 39 -3.08 -4.90 -6.58
C VAL A 39 -3.47 -4.67 -8.03
N ILE A 40 -3.90 -3.45 -8.35
CA ILE A 40 -4.38 -3.04 -9.67
C ILE A 40 -3.46 -1.95 -10.20
N GLU A 41 -2.95 -2.14 -11.41
CA GLU A 41 -2.19 -1.12 -12.12
C GLU A 41 -3.12 -0.38 -13.09
N ASN A 42 -3.10 0.94 -13.02
CA ASN A 42 -3.90 1.83 -13.84
C ASN A 42 -2.94 2.68 -14.70
N GLN A 43 -3.47 3.36 -15.72
CA GLN A 43 -2.66 4.22 -16.60
C GLN A 43 -1.87 5.31 -15.85
N ASN A 44 -2.34 5.70 -14.66
CA ASN A 44 -1.79 6.82 -13.88
C ASN A 44 -1.15 6.38 -12.56
N GLY A 45 -0.98 5.08 -12.29
CA GLY A 45 -0.37 4.60 -11.05
C GLY A 45 -0.90 3.24 -10.59
N VAL A 46 -0.95 3.02 -9.27
CA VAL A 46 -1.23 1.71 -8.66
C VAL A 46 -2.23 1.83 -7.52
N THR A 47 -3.12 0.84 -7.39
CA THR A 47 -4.03 0.72 -6.25
C THR A 47 -3.79 -0.59 -5.51
N ILE A 48 -3.54 -0.51 -4.20
CA ILE A 48 -3.48 -1.66 -3.29
C ILE A 48 -4.79 -1.71 -2.52
N LYS A 49 -5.51 -2.82 -2.59
CA LYS A 49 -6.77 -3.07 -1.87
C LYS A 49 -6.52 -4.02 -0.71
N MET A 50 -7.08 -3.69 0.45
CA MET A 50 -6.91 -4.46 1.67
C MET A 50 -8.26 -4.76 2.31
N SER A 51 -8.28 -5.82 3.12
CA SER A 51 -9.44 -6.26 3.89
C SER A 51 -10.04 -5.12 4.70
N GLY A 52 -11.37 -5.10 4.83
CA GLY A 52 -12.09 -4.03 5.51
C GLY A 52 -12.33 -2.80 4.64
N GLY A 53 -12.21 -2.95 3.31
CA GLY A 53 -12.53 -1.90 2.34
C GLY A 53 -11.48 -0.78 2.28
N ILE A 54 -10.27 -1.05 2.73
CA ILE A 54 -9.16 -0.10 2.67
C ILE A 54 -8.55 -0.13 1.28
N GLU A 55 -8.29 1.04 0.72
CA GLU A 55 -7.58 1.18 -0.54
C GLU A 55 -6.50 2.26 -0.42
N PHE A 56 -5.31 1.96 -0.94
CA PHE A 56 -4.23 2.92 -1.15
C PHE A 56 -4.06 3.12 -2.64
N GLU A 57 -4.41 4.32 -3.11
CA GLU A 57 -4.26 4.71 -4.51
C GLU A 57 -3.07 5.65 -4.65
N PHE A 58 -2.06 5.17 -5.35
CA PHE A 58 -0.84 5.90 -5.68
C PHE A 58 -0.97 6.42 -7.11
N GLU A 59 -0.86 7.73 -7.29
CA GLU A 59 -0.75 8.36 -8.60
C GLU A 59 0.69 8.77 -8.90
N GLY A 60 1.11 8.65 -10.17
CA GLY A 60 2.43 9.03 -10.64
C GLY A 60 3.35 7.84 -10.95
N GLU A 61 4.64 8.11 -11.10
CA GLU A 61 5.65 7.10 -11.43
C GLU A 61 6.13 6.39 -10.16
N VAL A 62 5.35 5.40 -9.72
CA VAL A 62 5.58 4.68 -8.48
C VAL A 62 6.80 3.76 -8.57
N GLN A 63 7.68 3.86 -7.58
CA GLN A 63 8.84 3.01 -7.41
C GLN A 63 8.72 2.19 -6.11
N TYR A 64 9.41 1.05 -6.08
CA TYR A 64 9.32 0.08 -5.00
C TYR A 64 10.71 -0.36 -4.54
N ARG A 65 10.88 -0.45 -3.22
CA ARG A 65 12.07 -0.97 -2.57
C ARG A 65 11.67 -2.04 -1.56
N ASP A 66 12.16 -3.25 -1.75
CA ASP A 66 11.94 -4.37 -0.83
C ASP A 66 13.04 -4.39 0.23
N GLU A 67 12.62 -4.36 1.49
CA GLU A 67 13.46 -4.47 2.68
C GLU A 67 13.02 -5.70 3.52
N PHE A 68 12.80 -6.82 2.83
CA PHE A 68 12.37 -8.13 3.34
C PHE A 68 10.97 -8.14 3.97
N CYS A 69 10.84 -7.49 5.12
CA CYS A 69 9.57 -7.37 5.83
C CYS A 69 8.77 -6.16 5.35
N ASN A 70 9.43 -5.19 4.73
CA ASN A 70 8.81 -3.94 4.31
C ASN A 70 8.88 -3.78 2.80
N LEU A 71 7.76 -3.41 2.20
CA LEU A 71 7.72 -2.87 0.86
C LEU A 71 7.56 -1.35 0.98
N ILE A 72 8.60 -0.62 0.60
CA ILE A 72 8.58 0.83 0.55
C ILE A 72 8.12 1.26 -0.84
N VAL A 73 7.08 2.08 -0.86
CA VAL A 73 6.49 2.66 -2.06
C VAL A 73 6.80 4.15 -2.06
N ASN A 74 7.39 4.67 -3.14
CA ASN A 74 7.74 6.09 -3.26
C ASN A 74 7.64 6.57 -4.73
N GLY A 75 7.99 7.83 -4.99
CA GLY A 75 7.91 8.43 -6.34
C GLY A 75 6.50 8.79 -6.82
N PHE A 76 5.47 8.49 -6.02
CA PHE A 76 4.11 8.93 -6.26
C PHE A 76 3.98 10.46 -6.06
N SER A 77 3.14 11.09 -6.86
CA SER A 77 2.74 12.50 -6.67
C SER A 77 1.64 12.64 -5.62
N VAL A 78 0.73 11.65 -5.57
CA VAL A 78 -0.40 11.63 -4.63
C VAL A 78 -0.61 10.21 -4.12
N LEU A 79 -0.79 10.06 -2.81
CA LEU A 79 -1.33 8.87 -2.17
C LEU A 79 -2.69 9.21 -1.59
N ARG A 80 -3.75 8.50 -2.02
CA ARG A 80 -5.07 8.57 -1.40
C ARG A 80 -5.33 7.35 -0.53
N TYR A 81 -5.64 7.59 0.73
CA TYR A 81 -6.17 6.58 1.64
C TYR A 81 -7.69 6.60 1.57
N LYS A 82 -8.29 5.49 1.13
CA LYS A 82 -9.74 5.33 1.02
C LYS A 82 -10.22 4.24 1.97
N VAL A 83 -11.44 4.43 2.48
CA VAL A 83 -12.18 3.42 3.23
C VAL A 83 -13.57 3.31 2.62
N ASN A 84 -13.94 2.11 2.16
CA ASN A 84 -15.19 1.83 1.46
C ASN A 84 -15.43 2.78 0.27
N GLY A 85 -14.37 3.06 -0.49
CA GLY A 85 -14.40 3.96 -1.66
C GLY A 85 -14.39 5.45 -1.35
N VAL A 86 -14.45 5.85 -0.07
CA VAL A 86 -14.41 7.26 0.34
C VAL A 86 -12.98 7.67 0.68
N VAL A 87 -12.49 8.74 0.05
CA VAL A 87 -11.18 9.34 0.37
C VAL A 87 -11.25 9.91 1.78
N ASN A 88 -10.42 9.36 2.68
CA ASN A 88 -10.28 9.82 4.06
C ASN A 88 -9.14 10.82 4.20
N SER A 89 -8.01 10.54 3.54
CA SER A 89 -6.83 11.39 3.56
C SER A 89 -6.11 11.37 2.21
N GLU A 90 -5.41 12.45 1.90
CA GLU A 90 -4.49 12.57 0.76
C GLU A 90 -3.12 13.02 1.27
N TYR A 91 -2.06 12.42 0.71
CA TYR A 91 -0.68 12.75 1.03
C TYR A 91 0.07 13.04 -0.25
N LEU A 92 0.90 14.08 -0.20
CA LEU A 92 1.73 14.51 -1.32
C LEU A 92 3.18 14.13 -1.03
N GLU A 93 3.82 13.46 -2.00
CA GLU A 93 5.22 13.04 -1.93
C GLU A 93 5.54 12.11 -0.72
N GLY A 94 6.81 11.68 -0.62
CA GLY A 94 7.31 10.88 0.51
C GLY A 94 7.40 9.38 0.25
N GLU A 95 7.41 8.62 1.34
CA GLU A 95 7.48 7.15 1.33
C GLU A 95 6.29 6.56 2.09
N PHE A 96 5.67 5.54 1.52
CA PHE A 96 4.68 4.70 2.16
C PHE A 96 5.29 3.33 2.49
N CYS A 97 5.17 2.90 3.73
CA CYS A 97 5.73 1.63 4.20
C CYS A 97 4.60 0.62 4.44
N LEU A 98 4.61 -0.44 3.65
CA LEU A 98 3.76 -1.61 3.82
C LEU A 98 4.58 -2.72 4.46
N ASN A 99 4.24 -3.11 5.67
CA ASN A 99 4.91 -4.20 6.38
C ASN A 99 4.12 -5.48 6.12
N GLY A 100 4.82 -6.57 5.83
CA GLY A 100 4.23 -7.90 5.63
C GLY A 100 4.95 -8.94 6.48
N PHE A 101 4.18 -9.71 7.23
CA PHE A 101 4.63 -10.78 8.13
C PHE A 101 4.10 -12.13 7.66
#